data_AF-A0AAI9DFT6-F1
#
_entry.id   AF-A0AAI9DFT6-F1
#
_cell.length_a   1.000
_cell.length_b   1.000
_cell.length_c   1.000
_cell.angle_alpha   90.00
_cell.angle_beta   90.00
_cell.angle_gamma   90.00
#
_symmetry.space_group_name_H-M   'P 1'
#
loop_
_entity.id
_entity.type
_entity.pdbx_description
1 polymer ?
#
loop_
_entity_poly.entity_id
_entity_poly.type
_entity_poly.pdbx_seq_one_letter_code
_entity_poly.pdbx_strand_id
1 'polypeptide(L)' 'HPSGDITPSQADKSITQQLIKALQLIEVRVLDHLIIGGQQIFSFAEHGLV' A
#
# COMPACT_ATOMS: atom_id res chain seq x y z
N HIS A 1 10.14 -4.93 -1.20
CA HIS A 1 11.41 -4.38 -0.69
C HIS A 1 12.59 -5.29 -1.02
N PRO A 2 13.76 -4.75 -1.39
CA PRO A 2 14.99 -5.52 -1.63
C PRO A 2 15.48 -6.32 -0.41
N SER A 3 15.14 -5.87 0.81
CA SER A 3 15.47 -6.55 2.07
C SER A 3 14.71 -7.86 2.29
N GLY A 4 13.64 -8.11 1.53
CA GLY A 4 12.71 -9.21 1.78
C GLY A 4 11.69 -8.95 2.90
N ASP A 5 11.85 -7.88 3.69
CA ASP A 5 10.88 -7.49 4.72
C ASP A 5 9.63 -6.91 4.06
N ILE A 6 8.46 -7.45 4.42
CA ILE A 6 7.15 -7.01 3.93
C ILE A 6 6.44 -6.04 4.88
N THR A 7 7.06 -5.71 6.02
CA THR A 7 6.51 -4.81 7.02
C THR A 7 6.34 -3.41 6.41
N PRO A 8 5.12 -2.83 6.42
CA PRO A 8 4.91 -1.49 5.90
C PRO A 8 5.58 -0.44 6.76
N SER A 9 6.43 0.38 6.13
CA SER A 9 7.01 1.56 6.76
C SER A 9 5.98 2.68 6.92
N GLN A 10 6.33 3.71 7.69
CA GLN A 10 5.51 4.92 7.78
C GLN A 10 5.41 5.66 6.44
N ALA A 11 6.46 5.58 5.60
CA ALA A 11 6.44 6.18 4.27
C ALA A 11 5.42 5.47 3.36
N ASP A 12 5.36 4.13 3.39
CA ASP A 12 4.40 3.34 2.60
C ASP A 12 2.96 3.68 2.99
N LYS A 13 2.68 3.79 4.29
CA LYS A 13 1.37 4.23 4.80
C LYS A 13 1.04 5.65 4.36
N SER A 14 1.98 6.57 4.49
CA SER A 14 1.78 7.98 4.13
C SER A 14 1.48 8.15 2.65
N ILE A 15 2.28 7.54 1.76
CA ILE A 15 2.09 7.68 0.31
C ILE A 15 0.78 7.03 -0.14
N THR A 16 0.41 5.89 0.45
CA THR A 16 -0.88 5.24 0.16
C THR A 16 -2.05 6.15 0.48
N GLN A 17 -2.03 6.78 1.66
CA GLN A 17 -3.08 7.72 2.06
C GLN A 17 -3.11 8.99 1.20
N GLN A 18 -1.96 9.47 0.74
CA GLN A 18 -1.90 10.58 -0.21
C GLN A 18 -2.48 10.20 -1.57
N LEU A 19 -2.16 9.00 -2.08
CA LEU A 19 -2.68 8.49 -3.35
C LEU A 19 -4.21 8.28 -3.30
N ILE A 20 -4.74 7.69 -2.22
CA ILE A 20 -6.19 7.53 -2.03
C ILE A 20 -6.88 8.90 -2.14
N LYS A 21 -6.39 9.91 -1.40
CA LYS A 21 -6.97 11.26 -1.41
C LYS A 21 -6.90 11.92 -2.78
N ALA A 22 -5.77 11.78 -3.48
CA ALA A 22 -5.57 12.38 -4.79
C ALA A 22 -6.48 11.75 -5.86
N LEU A 23 -6.57 10.41 -5.87
CA LEU A 23 -7.36 9.67 -6.87
C LEU A 23 -8.87 9.77 -6.63
N GLN A 24 -9.30 10.02 -5.38
CA GLN A 24 -10.71 10.26 -5.05
C GLN A 24 -11.31 11.44 -5.81
N LEU A 25 -10.51 12.46 -6.18
CA LEU A 25 -10.98 13.64 -6.92
C LEU A 25 -11.48 13.31 -8.33
N ILE A 26 -11.06 12.17 -8.88
CA ILE A 26 -11.41 11.71 -10.22
C ILE A 26 -12.11 10.34 -10.18
N GLU A 27 -12.70 10.00 -9.04
CA GLU A 27 -13.45 8.75 -8.81
C GLU A 27 -12.66 7.47 -9.10
N VAL A 28 -11.33 7.53 -8.99
CA VAL A 28 -10.45 6.36 -9.11
C VAL A 28 -10.18 5.80 -7.73
N ARG A 29 -10.39 4.48 -7.59
CA ARG A 29 -10.16 3.76 -6.33
C ARG A 29 -8.79 3.10 -6.32
N VAL A 30 -8.07 3.24 -5.22
CA VAL A 30 -6.93 2.37 -4.90
C VAL A 30 -7.53 1.06 -4.41
N LEU A 31 -7.26 -0.04 -5.12
CA LEU A 31 -7.78 -1.35 -4.73
C LEU A 31 -6.91 -2.01 -3.67
N ASP A 32 -5.59 -1.85 -3.78
CA ASP A 32 -4.64 -2.40 -2.83
C ASP A 32 -3.28 -1.69 -2.95
N HIS A 33 -2.46 -1.84 -1.91
CA HIS A 33 -1.02 -1.61 -1.94
C HIS A 33 -0.33 -2.90 -1.52
N LEU A 34 0.39 -3.52 -2.46
CA LEU A 34 1.14 -4.74 -2.23
C LEU A 34 2.62 -4.45 -1.96
N ILE A 35 3.11 -4.81 -0.77
CA ILE A 35 4.55 -4.83 -0.48
C ILE A 35 5.07 -6.23 -0.75
N ILE A 36 5.96 -6.35 -1.76
CA ILE A 36 6.50 -7.64 -2.22
C ILE A 36 7.92 -7.80 -1.70
N GLY A 37 8.17 -8.84 -0.89
CA GLY A 37 9.48 -9.19 -0.32
C GLY A 37 9.85 -10.63 -0.65
N GLY A 38 10.57 -10.85 -1.75
CA GLY A 38 10.88 -12.20 -2.22
C GLY A 38 9.60 -12.99 -2.58
N GLN A 39 9.34 -14.09 -1.86
CA GLN A 39 8.12 -14.90 -2.02
C GLN A 39 6.97 -14.46 -1.11
N GLN A 40 7.18 -13.45 -0.27
CA GLN A 40 6.17 -12.95 0.65
C GLN A 40 5.52 -11.68 0.11
N ILE A 41 4.24 -11.50 0.43
CA ILE A 41 3.44 -10.35 0.03
C ILE A 41 2.66 -9.87 1.25
N PHE A 42 2.66 -8.57 1.49
CA PHE A 42 1.75 -7.91 2.42
C PHE A 42 0.73 -7.09 1.61
N SER A 43 -0.56 -7.38 1.79
CA SER A 43 -1.67 -6.62 1.22
C SER A 43 -2.20 -5.61 2.23
N PHE A 44 -2.30 -4.34 1.82
CA PHE A 44 -2.92 -3.31 2.65
C PHE A 44 -4.43 -3.53 2.78
N ALA A 45 -5.08 -3.99 1.71
CA ALA A 45 -6.52 -4.28 1.71
C ALA A 45 -6.88 -5.40 2.70
N GLU A 46 -6.11 -6.49 2.75
CA GLU A 46 -6.31 -7.59 3.71
C GLU A 46 -6.17 -7.12 5.17
N HIS A 47 -5.43 -6.04 5.40
CA HIS A 47 -5.15 -5.47 6.72
C HIS A 47 -5.97 -4.20 7.02
N GLY A 48 -6.93 -3.82 6.17
CA GLY A 48 -7.80 -2.65 6.37
C GLY A 48 -7.07 -1.31 6.33
N LEU A 49 -5.96 -1.22 5.59
CA LEU A 49 -5.15 0.00 5.44
C LEU A 49 -5.49 0.81 4.17
N VAL A 50 -6.36 0.26 3.32
CA VAL A 50 -6.95 0.86 2.11
C VAL A 50 -8.45 0.62 2.13
#